data_AF-C6BED9-F1
#
_entry.id   AF-C6BED9-F1
#
_cell.length_a   1.000
_cell.length_b   1.000
_cell.length_c   1.000
_cell.angle_alpha   90.00
_cell.angle_beta   90.00
_cell.angle_gamma   90.00
#
_symmetry.space_group_name_H-M   'P 1'
#
loop_
_entity.id
_entity.type
_entity.pdbx_description
1 polymer ?
#
loop_
_entity_poly.entity_id
_entity_poly.type
_entity_poly.pdbx_seq_one_letter_code
_entity_poly.pdbx_strand_id
1 'polypeptide(L)'
;MKLEVEGKAGISNPTAAQVARAIRSLKSYGRSSYASLTNESGNYVQVAGGGISCMVELFDVPTEVRSRAFHDKPNAARPGGTILVFGAGNIPMRSDEWFMANQVVEIFLAFHATAPFPSYVSWRPAPGF
;
A
#
# COMPACT_ATOMS: atom_id res chain seq x y z
N MET A 1 -7.22 -4.07 -15.20
CA MET A 1 -6.64 -4.05 -13.81
C MET A 1 -7.06 -5.28 -13.01
N LYS A 2 -6.29 -5.70 -12.01
CA LYS A 2 -6.60 -6.82 -11.10
C LYS A 2 -6.35 -6.42 -9.64
N LEU A 3 -7.34 -6.62 -8.78
CA LEU A 3 -7.22 -6.44 -7.32
C LEU A 3 -7.07 -7.80 -6.65
N GLU A 4 -6.03 -7.95 -5.84
CA GLU A 4 -5.75 -9.15 -5.06
C GLU A 4 -5.68 -8.80 -3.58
N VAL A 5 -6.29 -9.62 -2.73
CA VAL A 5 -6.32 -9.44 -1.28
C VAL A 5 -5.96 -10.76 -0.65
N GLU A 6 -5.15 -10.73 0.42
CA GLU A 6 -4.71 -11.94 1.12
C GLU A 6 -5.86 -12.92 1.38
N GLY A 7 -5.72 -14.14 0.88
CA GLY A 7 -6.66 -15.24 1.10
C GLY A 7 -8.01 -15.08 0.41
N LYS A 8 -8.15 -14.16 -0.56
CA LYS A 8 -9.37 -13.96 -1.34
C LYS A 8 -9.13 -14.19 -2.83
N ALA A 9 -10.19 -14.55 -3.55
CA ALA A 9 -10.14 -14.59 -5.01
C ALA A 9 -9.90 -13.19 -5.57
N GLY A 10 -9.04 -13.10 -6.60
CA GLY A 10 -8.75 -11.84 -7.29
C GLY A 10 -9.98 -11.29 -8.02
N ILE A 11 -10.11 -9.97 -8.06
CA ILE A 11 -11.18 -9.26 -8.77
C ILE A 11 -10.58 -8.63 -10.02
N SER A 12 -11.02 -9.08 -11.20
CA SER A 12 -10.69 -8.45 -12.47
C SER A 12 -11.54 -7.19 -12.69
N ASN A 13 -10.92 -6.13 -13.21
CA ASN A 13 -11.53 -4.83 -13.48
C ASN A 13 -12.38 -4.32 -12.30
N PRO A 14 -11.79 -4.19 -11.09
CA PRO A 14 -12.51 -3.77 -9.90
C PRO A 14 -13.05 -2.35 -10.06
N THR A 15 -14.22 -2.07 -9.49
CA THR A 15 -14.72 -0.70 -9.36
C THR A 15 -13.98 0.06 -8.26
N ALA A 16 -13.96 1.39 -8.31
CA ALA A 16 -13.41 2.22 -7.24
C ALA A 16 -14.00 1.86 -5.86
N ALA A 17 -15.30 1.55 -5.79
CA ALA A 17 -15.95 1.13 -4.56
C ALA A 17 -15.43 -0.22 -4.04
N GLN A 18 -15.15 -1.18 -4.93
CA GLN A 18 -14.56 -2.46 -4.55
C GLN A 18 -13.12 -2.29 -4.04
N VAL A 19 -12.32 -1.44 -4.69
CA VAL A 19 -10.97 -1.09 -4.23
C VAL A 19 -11.05 -0.46 -2.84
N ALA A 20 -11.84 0.60 -2.66
CA ALA A 20 -11.96 1.28 -1.37
C ALA A 20 -12.43 0.35 -0.25
N ARG A 21 -13.42 -0.50 -0.52
CA ARG A 21 -13.94 -1.49 0.44
C ARG A 21 -12.87 -2.51 0.82
N ALA A 22 -12.11 -3.02 -0.15
CA ALA A 22 -11.06 -4.00 0.10
C ALA A 22 -9.99 -3.43 1.04
N ILE A 23 -9.48 -2.24 0.75
CA ILE A 23 -8.45 -1.57 1.55
C ILE A 23 -8.95 -1.27 2.97
N ARG A 24 -10.17 -0.74 3.12
CA ARG A 24 -10.76 -0.49 4.45
C ARG A 24 -10.99 -1.75 5.27
N SER A 25 -11.13 -2.90 4.62
CA SER A 25 -11.32 -4.20 5.29
C SER A 25 -10.02 -4.85 5.78
N LEU A 26 -8.86 -4.27 5.44
CA LEU A 26 -7.58 -4.82 5.84
C LEU A 26 -7.35 -4.68 7.34
N LYS A 27 -6.76 -5.70 7.93
CA LYS A 27 -6.40 -5.76 9.35
C LYS A 27 -4.94 -5.43 9.55
N SER A 28 -4.63 -4.81 10.68
CA SER A 28 -3.25 -4.50 11.08
C SER A 28 -2.39 -5.75 11.26
N TYR A 29 -2.99 -6.91 11.55
CA TYR A 29 -2.32 -8.20 11.69
C TYR A 29 -3.31 -9.35 11.43
N GLY A 30 -2.78 -10.55 11.17
CA GLY A 30 -3.57 -11.76 10.89
C GLY A 30 -4.07 -11.84 9.45
N ARG A 31 -5.10 -12.66 9.18
CA ARG A 31 -5.63 -12.84 7.83
C ARG A 31 -6.26 -11.56 7.28
N SER A 32 -6.08 -11.30 5.98
CA SER A 32 -6.57 -10.12 5.25
C SER A 32 -5.83 -8.85 5.67
N SER A 33 -4.51 -8.88 5.62
CA SER A 33 -3.58 -7.84 6.07
C SER A 33 -2.73 -7.24 4.94
N TYR A 34 -2.92 -7.65 3.71
CA TYR A 34 -2.29 -7.02 2.56
C TYR A 34 -3.17 -7.12 1.30
N ALA A 35 -2.93 -6.22 0.36
CA ALA A 35 -3.58 -6.21 -0.95
C ALA A 35 -2.69 -5.55 -2.01
N SER A 36 -2.92 -5.92 -3.27
CA SER A 36 -2.28 -5.30 -4.44
C SER A 36 -3.31 -4.96 -5.51
N LEU A 37 -3.08 -3.86 -6.22
CA LEU A 37 -3.81 -3.47 -7.41
C LEU A 37 -2.82 -3.36 -8.57
N THR A 38 -2.94 -4.26 -9.54
CA THR A 38 -2.03 -4.37 -10.68
C THR A 38 -2.72 -3.90 -11.96
N ASN A 39 -2.05 -3.06 -12.74
CA ASN A 39 -2.53 -2.63 -14.05
C ASN A 39 -2.08 -3.58 -15.17
N GLU A 40 -2.55 -3.33 -16.40
CA GLU A 40 -2.31 -4.22 -17.55
C GLU A 40 -0.85 -4.26 -17.97
N SER A 41 -0.10 -3.19 -17.71
CA SER A 41 1.34 -3.11 -17.94
C SER A 41 2.17 -3.81 -16.86
N GLY A 42 1.53 -4.36 -15.82
CA GLY A 42 2.20 -5.03 -14.70
C GLY A 42 2.68 -4.10 -13.58
N ASN A 43 2.50 -2.79 -13.71
CA ASN A 43 2.74 -1.88 -12.59
C ASN A 43 1.74 -2.17 -11.47
N TYR A 44 2.13 -1.98 -10.23
CA TYR A 44 1.19 -2.17 -9.12
C TYR A 44 1.46 -1.23 -7.96
N VAL A 45 0.37 -0.93 -7.25
CA VAL A 45 0.43 -0.42 -5.88
C VAL A 45 0.02 -1.55 -4.93
N GLN A 46 0.75 -1.69 -3.81
CA GLN A 46 0.43 -2.67 -2.78
C GLN A 46 0.45 -2.04 -1.40
N VAL A 47 -0.34 -2.63 -0.49
CA VAL A 47 -0.40 -2.24 0.91
C VAL A 47 -0.15 -3.46 1.80
N ALA A 48 0.60 -3.24 2.87
CA ALA A 48 0.69 -4.15 4.01
C ALA A 48 0.14 -3.46 5.27
N GLY A 49 -0.53 -4.23 6.12
CA GLY A 49 -1.22 -3.75 7.31
C GLY A 49 -2.65 -3.23 7.06
N GLY A 50 -3.20 -2.55 8.06
CA GLY A 50 -4.60 -2.12 8.07
C GLY A 50 -4.89 -1.09 9.16
N GLY A 51 -6.10 -0.52 9.14
CA GLY A 51 -6.52 0.49 10.12
C GLY A 51 -5.63 1.74 10.11
N ILE A 52 -4.78 1.88 11.12
CA ILE A 52 -3.83 3.00 11.30
C ILE A 52 -2.36 2.60 11.12
N SER A 53 -2.13 1.40 10.61
CA SER A 53 -0.81 0.77 10.52
C SER A 53 -0.61 0.21 9.13
N CYS A 54 -0.57 1.08 8.12
CA CYS A 54 -0.35 0.66 6.74
C CYS A 54 1.00 1.13 6.20
N MET A 55 1.66 0.28 5.42
CA MET A 55 2.76 0.62 4.51
C MET A 55 2.26 0.52 3.08
N VAL A 56 2.66 1.44 2.20
CA VAL A 56 2.33 1.38 0.77
C VAL A 56 3.59 1.30 -0.08
N GLU A 57 3.57 0.43 -1.07
CA GLU A 57 4.62 0.29 -2.08
C GLU A 57 4.06 0.49 -3.48
N LEU A 58 4.90 1.02 -4.35
CA LEU A 58 4.67 1.16 -5.79
C LEU A 58 5.79 0.44 -6.52
N PHE A 59 5.42 -0.33 -7.54
CA PHE A 59 6.36 -0.93 -8.47
C PHE A 59 6.09 -0.44 -9.87
N ASP A 60 7.15 0.04 -10.51
CA ASP A 60 7.16 0.50 -11.89
C ASP A 60 7.93 -0.49 -12.75
N VAL A 61 7.25 -1.11 -13.72
CA VAL A 61 7.83 -2.12 -14.62
C VAL A 61 8.92 -1.53 -15.52
N PRO A 62 8.73 -0.36 -16.18
CA PRO A 62 9.76 0.21 -17.04
C PRO A 62 11.11 0.46 -16.35
N THR A 63 11.09 0.89 -15.09
CA THR A 63 12.31 1.16 -14.32
C THR A 63 12.76 -0.01 -13.44
N GLU A 64 11.91 -1.03 -13.29
CA GLU A 64 12.04 -2.12 -12.32
C GLU A 64 12.26 -1.63 -10.87
N VAL A 65 11.87 -0.39 -10.56
CA VAL A 65 12.05 0.20 -9.25
C VAL A 65 10.83 -0.08 -8.37
N ARG A 66 11.09 -0.66 -7.21
CA ARG A 66 10.15 -0.68 -6.08
C ARG A 66 10.40 0.54 -5.20
N SER A 67 9.36 1.29 -4.91
CA SER A 67 9.39 2.45 -4.02
C SER A 67 8.42 2.29 -2.86
N ARG A 68 8.79 2.81 -1.69
CA ARG A 68 7.90 2.96 -0.52
C ARG A 68 7.36 4.38 -0.43
N ALA A 69 6.06 4.47 -0.18
CA ALA A 69 5.39 5.74 0.08
C ALA A 69 5.85 6.30 1.43
N PHE A 70 5.95 7.63 1.51
CA PHE A 70 6.16 8.34 2.75
C PHE A 70 5.50 9.72 2.72
N HIS A 71 5.39 10.35 3.89
CA HIS A 71 4.82 11.70 4.04
C HIS A 71 5.67 12.57 4.96
N ASP A 72 5.41 13.87 4.99
CA ASP A 72 6.16 14.89 5.72
C ASP A 72 5.89 14.93 7.24
N LYS A 73 5.10 13.98 7.76
CA LYS A 73 4.66 13.94 9.17
C LYS A 73 5.12 12.66 9.88
N PRO A 74 6.39 12.57 10.30
CA PRO A 74 6.89 11.42 11.05
C PRO A 74 6.04 11.12 12.29
N ASN A 75 5.77 9.84 12.54
CA ASN A 75 5.06 9.37 13.72
C ASN A 75 6.01 9.25 14.91
N ALA A 76 5.86 10.14 15.90
CA ALA A 76 6.69 10.15 17.10
C ALA A 76 6.55 8.88 17.96
N ALA A 77 5.40 8.21 17.92
CA ALA A 77 5.17 6.96 18.65
C ALA A 77 5.73 5.72 17.94
N ARG A 78 6.17 5.86 16.67
CA ARG A 78 6.74 4.79 15.85
C ARG A 78 8.07 5.24 15.27
N PRO A 79 9.15 5.25 16.07
CA PRO A 79 10.47 5.63 15.60
C PRO A 79 10.93 4.72 14.45
N GLY A 80 11.92 5.19 13.69
CA GLY A 80 12.52 4.38 12.62
C GLY A 80 13.01 3.04 13.14
N GLY A 81 12.72 1.97 12.41
CA GLY A 81 12.97 0.59 12.81
C GLY A 81 11.78 -0.09 13.49
N THR A 82 10.68 0.62 13.76
CA THR A 82 9.45 -0.02 14.27
C THR A 82 8.95 -1.06 13.28
N ILE A 83 8.66 -2.26 13.76
CA ILE A 83 8.29 -3.40 12.92
C ILE A 83 6.79 -3.38 12.59
N LEU A 84 6.45 -3.45 11.31
CA LEU A 84 5.12 -3.82 10.84
C LEU A 84 5.06 -5.35 10.67
N VAL A 85 4.05 -5.98 11.27
CA VAL A 85 3.79 -7.43 11.13
C VAL A 85 2.49 -7.64 10.36
N PHE A 86 2.51 -8.51 9.35
CA PHE A 86 1.37 -8.83 8.50
C PHE A 86 1.49 -10.27 7.99
N GLY A 87 0.49 -10.74 7.24
CA GLY A 87 0.37 -12.15 6.85
C GLY A 87 1.54 -12.68 6.02
N ALA A 88 2.26 -11.82 5.28
CA ALA A 88 3.42 -12.22 4.49
C ALA A 88 4.78 -12.01 5.20
N GLY A 89 4.78 -11.63 6.49
CA GLY A 89 5.99 -11.50 7.28
C GLY A 89 6.04 -10.23 8.11
N ASN A 90 7.23 -9.67 8.24
CA ASN A 90 7.46 -8.45 9.01
C ASN A 90 8.53 -7.57 8.35
N ILE A 91 8.38 -6.25 8.47
CA ILE A 91 9.24 -5.27 7.80
C ILE A 91 9.57 -4.12 8.77
N PRO A 92 10.84 -3.69 8.88
CA PRO A 92 11.19 -2.46 9.58
C PRO A 92 10.75 -1.22 8.78
N MET A 93 10.01 -0.36 9.47
CA MET A 93 9.44 0.86 8.90
C MET A 93 10.24 2.09 9.33
N ARG A 94 10.32 3.09 8.45
CA ARG A 94 10.69 4.46 8.85
C ARG A 94 9.48 5.14 9.49
N SER A 95 9.72 6.13 10.33
CA SER A 95 8.67 6.83 11.10
C SER A 95 7.66 7.58 10.22
N ASP A 96 8.00 7.84 8.97
CA ASP A 96 7.22 8.59 7.98
C ASP A 96 6.57 7.69 6.90
N GLU A 97 6.62 6.37 7.06
CA GLU A 97 6.04 5.38 6.14
C GLU A 97 4.67 4.85 6.62
N TRP A 98 4.07 5.47 7.64
CA TRP A 98 2.86 4.96 8.32
C TRP A 98 1.58 5.68 7.87
N PHE A 99 0.76 5.00 7.08
CA PHE A 99 -0.49 5.53 6.57
C PHE A 99 -1.71 4.99 7.31
N MET A 100 -2.77 5.80 7.38
CA MET A 100 -4.11 5.33 7.71
C MET A 100 -4.79 4.72 6.49
N ALA A 101 -5.69 3.76 6.70
CA ALA A 101 -6.40 3.08 5.63
C ALA A 101 -7.12 4.03 4.66
N ASN A 102 -7.65 5.16 5.15
CA ASN A 102 -8.27 6.16 4.28
C ASN A 102 -7.26 6.84 3.33
N GLN A 103 -6.04 7.11 3.79
CA GLN A 103 -4.97 7.64 2.93
C GLN A 103 -4.53 6.58 1.91
N VAL A 104 -4.46 5.31 2.33
CA VAL A 104 -4.19 4.21 1.39
C VAL A 104 -5.29 4.11 0.32
N VAL A 105 -6.56 4.30 0.69
CA VAL A 105 -7.67 4.34 -0.27
C VAL A 105 -7.44 5.45 -1.29
N GLU A 106 -7.08 6.66 -0.87
CA GLU A 106 -6.79 7.77 -1.80
C GLU A 106 -5.66 7.41 -2.78
N ILE A 107 -4.58 6.79 -2.29
CA ILE A 107 -3.46 6.34 -3.14
C ILE A 107 -3.92 5.28 -4.15
N PHE A 108 -4.66 4.26 -3.69
CA PHE A 108 -5.15 3.19 -4.55
C PHE A 108 -6.16 3.69 -5.60
N LEU A 109 -7.00 4.67 -5.24
CA LEU A 109 -7.95 5.28 -6.18
C LEU A 109 -7.24 6.17 -7.21
N ALA A 110 -6.18 6.88 -6.82
CA ALA A 110 -5.34 7.61 -7.76
C ALA A 110 -4.69 6.66 -8.79
N PHE A 111 -4.12 5.54 -8.31
CA PHE A 111 -3.59 4.50 -9.19
C PHE A 111 -4.67 3.90 -10.11
N HIS A 112 -5.85 3.58 -9.55
CA HIS A 112 -6.99 3.03 -10.29
C HIS A 112 -7.45 3.95 -11.43
N ALA A 113 -7.48 5.25 -11.18
CA ALA A 113 -7.90 6.26 -12.15
C ALA A 113 -6.78 6.74 -13.08
N THR A 114 -5.54 6.24 -12.94
CA THR A 114 -4.35 6.79 -13.62
C THR A 114 -4.19 8.30 -13.38
N ALA A 115 -4.50 8.74 -12.16
CA ALA A 115 -4.40 10.12 -11.72
C ALA A 115 -3.11 10.35 -10.90
N PRO A 116 -2.64 11.60 -10.75
CA PRO A 116 -1.54 11.92 -9.84
C PRO A 116 -1.85 11.45 -8.41
N PHE A 117 -0.83 10.94 -7.71
CA PHE A 117 -0.95 10.58 -6.29
C PHE A 117 -1.23 11.82 -5.42
N PRO A 118 -1.83 11.65 -4.23
CA PRO A 118 -2.06 12.76 -3.31
C PRO A 118 -0.76 13.50 -2.97
N SER A 119 -0.83 14.84 -2.87
CA SER A 119 0.35 15.71 -2.71
C SER A 119 1.15 15.48 -1.42
N TYR A 120 0.53 14.87 -0.40
CA TYR A 120 1.21 14.50 0.84
C TYR A 120 2.04 13.21 0.71
N VAL A 121 1.97 12.52 -0.43
CA VAL A 121 2.67 11.26 -0.69
C VAL A 121 3.90 11.54 -1.55
N SER A 122 5.04 11.10 -1.06
CA SER A 122 6.29 11.03 -1.81
C SER A 122 6.78 9.58 -1.87
N TRP A 123 7.67 9.29 -2.82
CA TRP A 123 8.18 7.94 -3.08
C TRP A 123 9.69 7.92 -2.95
N ARG A 124 10.22 6.91 -2.29
CA ARG A 124 11.66 6.65 -2.23
C ARG A 124 11.93 5.17 -2.53
N PRO A 125 13.12 4.81 -3.03
CA PRO A 125 13.47 3.40 -3.24
C PRO A 125 13.19 2.56 -1.99
N ALA A 126 12.56 1.40 -2.20
CA ALA A 126 12.38 0.41 -1.15
C ALA A 126 13.75 -0.17 -0.75
N PRO A 127 13.98 -0.45 0.53
CA PRO A 127 15.23 -1.07 0.96
C PRO A 127 15.35 -2.49 0.39
N GLY A 128 16.57 -2.87 -0.02
CA GLY A 128 16.88 -4.25 -0.42
C GLY A 128 16.58 -4.60 -1.88
N PHE A 129 16.39 -3.60 -2.75
CA PHE A 129 16.22 -3.74 -4.19
C PHE A 129 17.14 -2.79 -4.94
#